data_AF-A0A5K3G4Q4-F1
#
_entry.id   AF-A0A5K3G4Q4-F1
#
_cell.length_a   1.000
_cell.length_b   1.000
_cell.length_c   1.000
_cell.angle_alpha   90.00
_cell.angle_beta   90.00
_cell.angle_gamma   90.00
#
_symmetry.space_group_name_H-M   'P 1'
#
loop_
_entity.id
_entity.type
_entity.pdbx_description
1 polymer ?
#
loop_
_entity_poly.entity_id
_entity_poly.type
_entity_poly.pdbx_seq_one_letter_code
_entity_poly.pdbx_strand_id
1 'polypeptide(L)'
;MPKYNFPIRILKTSKSVCSNNTRHDLVIVVKSGILGWDARTAFRAFMQREKARSPHLHVGVVFSLGLPRKHGGRLFNREGNIISLPGSNGDMLEKFNGKEDVANKRINKEIAVAMLAHL
;
A
#
# COMPACT_ATOMS: atom_id res chain seq x y z
N MET A 1 19.49 0.00 21.98
CA MET A 1 18.55 -0.24 20.86
C MET A 1 17.47 -1.19 21.34
N PRO A 2 16.18 -0.84 21.27
CA PRO A 2 15.13 -1.77 21.67
C PRO A 2 15.11 -2.98 20.71
N LYS A 3 15.01 -4.19 21.27
CA LYS A 3 14.91 -5.47 20.54
C LYS A 3 13.49 -5.64 19.95
N TYR A 4 13.09 -4.77 19.03
CA TYR A 4 11.83 -4.94 18.29
C TYR A 4 12.06 -5.86 17.08
N ASN A 5 12.31 -7.14 17.31
CA ASN A 5 12.32 -8.15 16.25
C ASN A 5 10.92 -8.74 16.10
N PHE A 6 9.96 -7.90 15.71
CA PHE A 6 8.67 -8.43 15.27
C PHE A 6 8.90 -9.21 13.98
N PRO A 7 8.44 -10.47 13.86
CA PRO A 7 8.55 -11.22 12.62
C PRO A 7 7.68 -10.55 11.55
N ILE A 8 8.26 -9.62 10.78
CA ILE A 8 7.61 -9.01 9.63
C ILE A 8 7.73 -10.01 8.48
N ARG A 9 6.59 -10.56 8.07
CA ARG A 9 6.52 -11.40 6.87
C ARG A 9 6.17 -10.54 5.67
N ILE A 10 7.09 -10.43 4.73
CA ILE A 10 6.85 -9.79 3.43
C ILE A 10 6.15 -10.82 2.54
N LEU A 11 4.90 -10.55 2.14
CA LEU A 11 4.16 -11.45 1.24
C LEU A 11 4.52 -11.23 -0.23
N LYS A 12 4.72 -9.98 -0.62
CA LYS A 12 5.01 -9.62 -2.01
C LYS A 12 5.77 -8.30 -2.06
N THR A 13 6.76 -8.24 -2.93
CA THR A 13 7.57 -7.04 -3.21
C THR A 13 7.36 -6.59 -4.65
N SER A 14 7.73 -5.34 -4.92
CA SER A 14 7.81 -4.85 -6.30
C SER A 14 8.86 -5.63 -7.08
N LYS A 15 8.57 -5.91 -8.35
CA LYS A 15 9.52 -6.47 -9.33
C LYS A 15 10.04 -5.43 -10.33
N SER A 16 9.61 -4.18 -10.19
CA SER A 16 9.98 -3.07 -11.08
C SER A 16 10.75 -1.95 -10.36
N VAL A 17 10.77 -1.96 -9.02
CA VAL A 17 11.46 -0.96 -8.21
C VAL A 17 12.37 -1.68 -7.24
N CYS A 18 13.66 -1.30 -7.24
CA CYS A 18 14.71 -1.92 -6.43
C CYS A 18 14.88 -3.43 -6.66
N SER A 19 14.74 -3.88 -7.91
CA SER A 19 14.88 -5.29 -8.31
C SER A 19 15.86 -5.42 -9.47
N ASN A 20 16.54 -6.56 -9.62
CA ASN A 20 17.37 -6.87 -10.80
C ASN A 20 18.33 -5.74 -11.23
N ASN A 21 19.05 -5.14 -10.27
CA ASN A 21 19.96 -4.00 -10.49
C ASN A 21 19.32 -2.71 -11.06
N THR A 22 18.00 -2.53 -10.98
CA THR A 22 17.37 -1.25 -11.31
C THR A 22 17.97 -0.13 -10.47
N ARG A 23 18.47 0.93 -11.11
CA ARG A 23 18.93 2.16 -10.45
C ARG A 23 17.84 3.22 -10.53
N HIS A 24 17.62 3.89 -9.41
CA HIS A 24 16.70 5.01 -9.28
C HIS A 24 17.45 6.18 -8.65
N ASP A 25 17.15 7.40 -9.10
CA ASP A 25 17.67 8.62 -8.48
C ASP A 25 16.91 8.94 -7.19
N LEU A 26 15.64 8.54 -7.14
CA LEU A 26 14.76 8.70 -5.99
C LEU A 26 13.81 7.50 -5.89
N VAL A 27 13.63 6.98 -4.68
CA VAL A 27 12.60 5.98 -4.37
C VAL A 27 11.61 6.57 -3.38
N ILE A 28 10.34 6.61 -3.78
CA ILE A 28 9.24 7.08 -2.94
C ILE A 28 8.48 5.87 -2.39
N VAL A 29 8.48 5.74 -1.06
CA VAL A 29 7.71 4.71 -0.35
C VAL A 29 6.46 5.35 0.23
N VAL A 30 5.31 5.03 -0.34
CA VAL A 30 4.02 5.59 0.08
C VAL A 30 3.33 4.63 1.04
N LYS A 31 3.18 5.04 2.31
CA LYS A 31 2.35 4.31 3.28
C LYS A 31 0.88 4.47 2.89
N SER A 32 0.17 3.37 2.68
CA SER A 32 -1.25 3.39 2.30
C SER A 32 -2.06 2.37 3.08
N GLY A 33 -3.33 2.69 3.33
CA GLY A 33 -4.31 1.72 3.83
C GLY A 33 -4.70 0.72 2.74
N ILE A 34 -5.07 -0.50 3.14
CA ILE A 34 -5.41 -1.58 2.20
C ILE A 34 -6.59 -1.23 1.28
N LEU A 35 -7.57 -0.49 1.81
CA LEU A 35 -8.77 -0.02 1.10
C LEU A 35 -8.57 1.31 0.33
N GLY A 36 -7.37 1.91 0.39
CA GLY A 36 -7.07 3.21 -0.25
C GLY A 36 -6.86 3.14 -1.77
N TRP A 37 -7.61 2.32 -2.50
CA TRP A 37 -7.38 2.05 -3.92
C TRP A 37 -7.40 3.30 -4.79
N ASP A 38 -8.39 4.17 -4.57
CA ASP A 38 -8.60 5.34 -5.43
C ASP A 38 -7.50 6.38 -5.20
N ALA A 39 -7.06 6.54 -3.95
CA ALA A 39 -5.90 7.37 -3.60
C ALA A 39 -4.61 6.87 -4.27
N ARG A 40 -4.37 5.55 -4.27
CA ARG A 40 -3.21 4.98 -4.96
C ARG A 40 -3.29 5.17 -6.48
N THR A 41 -4.47 5.04 -7.07
CA THR A 41 -4.68 5.29 -8.51
C THR A 41 -4.44 6.76 -8.86
N ALA A 42 -4.97 7.69 -8.07
CA ALA A 42 -4.72 9.12 -8.25
C ALA A 42 -3.22 9.45 -8.10
N PHE A 43 -2.54 8.87 -7.10
CA PHE A 43 -1.11 9.05 -6.90
C PHE A 43 -0.29 8.51 -8.07
N ARG A 44 -0.61 7.32 -8.59
CA ARG A 44 0.04 6.79 -9.80
C ARG A 44 -0.13 7.73 -11.00
N ALA A 45 -1.33 8.25 -11.22
CA ALA A 45 -1.59 9.21 -12.30
C ALA A 45 -0.83 10.53 -12.11
N PHE A 46 -0.69 11.01 -10.87
CA PHE A 46 0.17 12.15 -10.54
C PHE A 46 1.63 11.88 -10.90
N MET A 47 2.19 10.75 -10.46
CA MET A 47 3.58 10.39 -10.74
C MET A 47 3.84 10.20 -12.25
N GLN A 48 2.86 9.75 -13.03
CA GLN A 48 3.00 9.71 -14.50
C GLN A 48 3.20 11.10 -15.10
N ARG A 49 2.45 12.10 -14.62
CA ARG A 49 2.59 13.48 -15.09
C ARG A 49 3.94 14.07 -14.69
N GLU A 50 4.39 13.78 -13.47
CA GLU A 50 5.70 14.25 -13.00
C GLU A 50 6.86 13.58 -13.76
N LYS A 51 6.75 12.29 -14.10
CA LYS A 51 7.72 11.61 -14.97
C LYS A 51 7.80 12.26 -16.36
N ALA A 52 6.66 12.66 -16.93
CA ALA A 52 6.63 13.34 -18.22
C ALA A 52 7.26 14.74 -18.18
N ARG A 53 7.17 15.44 -17.03
CA ARG A 53 7.80 16.75 -16.81
C ARG A 53 9.31 16.67 -16.56
N SER A 54 9.77 15.56 -15.98
CA SER A 54 11.16 15.35 -15.58
C SER A 54 11.71 14.04 -16.15
N PRO A 55 11.86 13.91 -17.48
CA PRO A 55 12.17 12.64 -18.14
C PRO A 55 13.55 12.06 -17.76
N HIS A 56 14.46 12.90 -17.26
CA HIS A 56 15.79 12.47 -16.82
C HIS A 56 15.84 11.97 -15.38
N LEU A 57 14.75 12.12 -14.61
CA LEU A 57 14.71 11.68 -13.22
C LEU A 57 14.08 10.29 -13.12
N HIS A 58 14.87 9.29 -12.77
CA HIS A 58 14.44 7.90 -12.65
C HIS A 58 13.83 7.66 -11.27
N VAL A 59 12.55 8.01 -11.10
CA VAL A 59 11.82 7.83 -9.84
C VAL A 59 11.17 6.45 -9.74
N GLY A 60 11.53 5.67 -8.72
CA GLY A 60 10.82 4.45 -8.33
C GLY A 60 9.73 4.77 -7.31
N VAL A 61 8.54 4.17 -7.45
CA VAL A 61 7.42 4.35 -6.51
C VAL A 61 6.92 2.99 -6.02
N VAL A 62 6.83 2.82 -4.71
CA VAL A 62 6.25 1.62 -4.09
C VAL A 62 5.23 1.99 -3.03
N PHE A 63 4.16 1.20 -2.93
CA PHE A 63 3.18 1.33 -1.86
C PHE A 63 3.46 0.30 -0.77
N SER A 64 3.61 0.76 0.47
CA SER A 64 3.67 -0.10 1.64
C SER A 64 2.26 -0.30 2.20
N LEU A 65 1.81 -1.55 2.21
CA LEU A 65 0.45 -1.96 2.56
C LEU A 65 0.48 -3.04 3.64
N GLY A 66 -0.50 -2.98 4.55
CA GLY A 66 -0.83 -4.10 5.45
C GLY A 66 -1.75 -5.13 4.78
N LEU A 67 -2.12 -6.16 5.53
CA LEU A 67 -3.08 -7.18 5.09
C LEU A 67 -4.51 -6.78 5.47
N PRO A 68 -5.53 -7.14 4.66
CA PRO A 68 -6.91 -7.06 5.11
C PRO A 68 -7.07 -7.84 6.41
N ARG A 69 -7.69 -7.21 7.40
CA ARG A 69 -8.08 -7.90 8.62
C ARG A 69 -9.35 -8.69 8.34
N LYS A 70 -9.41 -9.93 8.85
CA LYS A 70 -10.63 -10.74 8.82
C LYS A 70 -11.78 -10.03 9.55
N HIS A 71 -11.46 -9.46 10.70
CA HIS A 71 -12.39 -8.76 11.57
C HIS A 71 -11.74 -7.49 12.12
N GLY A 72 -12.59 -6.54 12.51
CA GLY A 72 -12.18 -5.27 13.09
C GLY A 72 -12.35 -4.15 12.08
N GLY A 73 -13.42 -3.39 12.29
CA GLY A 73 -13.73 -2.15 11.59
C GLY A 73 -12.77 -1.04 11.99
N ARG A 74 -13.27 0.12 12.42
CA ARG A 74 -12.39 1.26 12.74
C ARG A 74 -11.60 1.11 14.03
N LEU A 75 -11.94 0.11 14.86
CA LEU A 75 -11.30 -0.13 16.14
C LEU A 75 -10.07 -1.03 16.00
N PHE A 76 -9.02 -0.69 16.76
CA PHE A 76 -7.77 -1.42 16.85
C PHE A 76 -7.46 -1.63 18.32
N ASN A 77 -7.39 -2.89 18.75
CA ASN A 77 -6.89 -3.23 20.07
C ASN A 77 -5.39 -3.55 19.95
N ARG A 78 -4.56 -2.80 20.65
CA ARG A 78 -3.12 -3.04 20.76
C ARG A 78 -2.78 -3.21 22.23
N GLU A 79 -2.69 -4.47 22.66
CA GLU A 79 -2.30 -4.84 24.03
C GLU A 79 -3.23 -4.19 25.07
N GLY A 80 -4.55 -4.25 24.83
CA GLY A 80 -5.56 -3.64 25.70
C GLY A 80 -5.86 -2.17 25.37
N ASN A 81 -5.02 -1.49 24.60
CA ASN A 81 -5.26 -0.12 24.17
C ASN A 81 -6.16 -0.09 22.94
N ILE A 82 -7.40 0.33 23.13
CA ILE A 82 -8.37 0.48 22.03
C ILE A 82 -8.19 1.85 21.39
N ILE A 83 -7.82 1.85 20.12
CA ILE A 83 -7.66 3.03 19.28
C ILE A 83 -8.73 3.00 18.19
N SER A 84 -9.49 4.08 18.04
CA SER A 84 -10.42 4.26 16.92
C SER A 84 -9.75 5.06 15.81
N LEU A 85 -9.88 4.60 14.57
CA LEU A 85 -9.49 5.38 13.40
C LEU A 85 -10.67 6.28 13.00
N PRO A 86 -10.57 7.62 13.12
CA PRO A 86 -11.67 8.51 12.78
C PRO A 86 -11.79 8.76 11.27
N GLY A 87 -12.90 9.38 10.89
CA GLY A 87 -13.16 9.88 9.54
C GLY A 87 -13.36 8.80 8.49
N SER A 88 -13.25 9.20 7.22
CA SER A 88 -13.57 8.38 6.05
C SER A 88 -12.79 7.08 5.98
N ASN A 89 -11.54 7.08 6.45
CA ASN A 89 -10.72 5.88 6.52
C ASN A 89 -11.28 4.86 7.53
N GLY A 90 -11.76 5.32 8.69
CA GLY A 90 -12.45 4.49 9.66
C GLY A 90 -13.79 3.98 9.15
N ASP A 91 -14.58 4.84 8.50
CA ASP A 91 -15.86 4.47 7.89
C ASP A 91 -15.69 3.38 6.83
N MET A 92 -14.62 3.47 6.04
CA MET A 92 -14.31 2.46 5.04
C MET A 92 -13.93 1.12 5.67
N LEU A 93 -13.19 1.13 6.79
CA LEU A 93 -12.89 -0.10 7.54
C LEU A 93 -14.14 -0.74 8.12
N GLU A 94 -15.09 0.04 8.65
CA GLU A 94 -16.38 -0.49 9.09
C GLU A 94 -17.17 -1.10 7.95
N LYS A 95 -17.27 -0.40 6.81
CA LYS A 95 -18.01 -0.88 5.63
C LYS A 95 -17.49 -2.22 5.09
N PHE A 96 -16.19 -2.48 5.27
CA PHE A 96 -15.49 -3.68 4.83
C PHE A 96 -15.22 -4.69 5.96
N ASN A 97 -15.78 -4.48 7.15
CA ASN A 97 -15.69 -5.45 8.24
C ASN A 97 -16.34 -6.78 7.82
N GLY A 98 -15.59 -7.89 7.94
CA GLY A 98 -16.01 -9.22 7.46
C GLY A 98 -16.08 -9.36 5.93
N LYS A 99 -15.46 -8.45 5.18
CA LYS A 99 -15.38 -8.49 3.70
C LYS A 99 -13.94 -8.59 3.22
N GLU A 100 -13.12 -9.32 3.97
CA GLU A 100 -11.71 -9.52 3.71
C GLU A 100 -11.47 -10.14 2.34
N ASP A 101 -12.32 -11.06 1.87
CA ASP A 101 -12.19 -11.70 0.56
C ASP A 101 -12.35 -10.69 -0.58
N VAL A 102 -13.27 -9.74 -0.43
CA VAL A 102 -13.46 -8.66 -1.40
C VAL A 102 -12.24 -7.76 -1.44
N ALA A 103 -11.72 -7.38 -0.27
CA ALA A 103 -10.51 -6.56 -0.16
C ALA A 103 -9.28 -7.29 -0.74
N ASN A 104 -9.11 -8.58 -0.41
CA ASN A 104 -8.05 -9.45 -0.90
C ASN A 104 -8.11 -9.63 -2.42
N LYS A 105 -9.30 -9.90 -2.98
CA LYS A 105 -9.48 -10.02 -4.43
C LYS A 105 -9.10 -8.73 -5.14
N ARG A 106 -9.52 -7.57 -4.62
CA ARG A 106 -9.21 -6.27 -5.23
C ARG A 106 -7.73 -5.92 -5.12
N ILE A 107 -7.09 -6.15 -3.97
CA ILE A 107 -5.65 -5.89 -3.84
C ILE A 107 -4.82 -6.82 -4.71
N ASN A 108 -5.17 -8.11 -4.79
CA ASN A 108 -4.48 -9.05 -5.66
C ASN A 108 -4.61 -8.65 -7.14
N LYS A 109 -5.78 -8.14 -7.55
CA LYS A 109 -5.97 -7.57 -8.88
C LYS A 109 -5.07 -6.35 -9.10
N GLU A 110 -5.02 -5.42 -8.15
CA GLU A 110 -4.15 -4.24 -8.24
C GLU A 110 -2.67 -4.62 -8.38
N ILE A 111 -2.22 -5.57 -7.57
CA ILE A 111 -0.85 -6.09 -7.62
C ILE A 111 -0.56 -6.76 -8.96
N ALA A 112 -1.50 -7.56 -9.50
CA ALA A 112 -1.33 -8.21 -10.80
C ALA A 112 -1.25 -7.20 -11.94
N VAL A 113 -2.10 -6.17 -11.92
CA VAL A 113 -2.10 -5.09 -12.93
C VAL A 113 -0.84 -4.23 -12.82
N ALA A 114 -0.36 -3.93 -11.61
CA ALA A 114 0.88 -3.19 -11.40
C ALA A 114 2.14 -3.97 -11.86
N MET A 115 2.08 -5.30 -11.97
CA MET A 115 3.15 -6.10 -12.59
C MET A 115 3.08 -6.11 -14.12
N LEU A 116 1.92 -5.85 -14.72
CA LEU A 116 1.71 -5.83 -16.18
C LEU A 116 1.91 -4.44 -16.77
N ALA A 117 1.53 -3.39 -16.04
CA ALA A 117 1.85 -2.02 -16.37
C ALA A 117 3.31 -1.75 -15.96
N HIS A 118 4.25 -2.05 -16.87
CA HIS A 118 5.57 -1.43 -16.80
C HIS A 118 5.37 0.08 -16.83
N LEU A 119 5.70 0.73 -15.72
CA LEU A 119 6.09 2.14 -15.72
C LEU A 119 7.56 2.24 -16.08
#